data_AF-A0A8X6TFV5-F1
#
_entry.id   AF-A0A8X6TFV5-F1
#
_cell.length_a   1.000
_cell.length_b   1.000
_cell.length_c   1.000
_cell.angle_alpha   90.00
_cell.angle_beta   90.00
_cell.angle_gamma   90.00
#
_symmetry.space_group_name_H-M   'P 1'
#
loop_
_entity.id
_entity.type
_entity.pdbx_description
1 polymer ?
#
loop_
_entity_poly.entity_id
_entity_poly.type
_entity_poly.pdbx_seq_one_letter_code
_entity_poly.pdbx_strand_id
1 'polypeptide(L)' 'MEFIPFMKNRALQSGINITSYEAMFGRASRVKLSTIPIPREVFDAAEDEQQFENALIALNACSELENDAIIVKKASE' A
#
# COMPACT_ATOMS: atom_id res chain seq x y z
N MET A 1 -22.21 -6.74 -0.11
CA MET A 1 -21.67 -5.46 -0.62
C MET A 1 -21.04 -4.66 0.53
N GLU A 2 -20.19 -5.28 1.36
CA GLU A 2 -19.78 -4.71 2.66
C GLU A 2 -18.40 -4.01 2.67
N PHE A 3 -17.68 -3.99 1.55
CA PHE A 3 -16.33 -3.42 1.48
C PHE A 3 -16.27 -1.92 1.13
N ILE A 4 -17.37 -1.38 0.59
CA ILE A 4 -17.47 0.02 0.15
C ILE A 4 -17.32 1.05 1.30
N PRO A 5 -17.84 0.82 2.53
CA PRO A 5 -17.70 1.76 3.64
C PRO A 5 -16.26 1.93 4.10
N PHE A 6 -15.49 0.84 4.17
CA PHE A 6 -14.11 0.89 4.65
C PHE A 6 -13.20 1.64 3.69
N MET A 7 -13.34 1.40 2.38
CA MET A 7 -12.55 2.12 1.37
C MET A 7 -12.83 3.63 1.40
N LYS A 8 -14.09 4.03 1.62
CA LYS A 8 -14.45 5.45 1.80
C LYS A 8 -13.90 6.04 3.09
N ASN A 9 -13.96 5.29 4.19
CA ASN A 9 -13.47 5.75 5.49
C ASN A 9 -11.93 5.84 5.59
N ARG A 10 -11.20 5.18 4.68
CA ARG A 10 -9.74 5.25 4.58
C ARG A 10 -9.24 6.41 3.71
N ALA A 11 -10.10 7.04 2.92
CA ALA A 11 -9.70 8.18 2.10
C ALA A 11 -9.31 9.37 2.99
N LEU A 12 -8.22 10.06 2.64
CA LEU A 12 -7.78 11.26 3.34
C LEU A 12 -8.78 12.38 3.06
N GLN A 13 -9.33 12.97 4.12
CA GLN A 13 -10.27 14.07 3.96
C GLN A 13 -9.50 15.39 3.81
N SER A 14 -9.63 16.01 2.63
CA SER A 14 -8.99 17.28 2.33
C SER A 14 -9.42 18.35 3.34
N GLY A 15 -8.48 18.85 4.14
CA GLY A 15 -8.69 19.92 5.13
C GLY A 15 -8.34 19.54 6.56
N ILE A 16 -8.53 18.27 6.97
CA ILE A 16 -8.22 17.81 8.35
C ILE A 16 -7.00 16.87 8.34
N ASN A 17 -6.53 16.43 7.17
CA ASN A 17 -5.40 15.52 6.98
C ASN A 17 -5.50 14.25 7.84
N ILE A 18 -6.72 13.84 8.16
CA ILE A 18 -7.04 12.64 8.91
C ILE A 18 -8.10 11.86 8.14
N THR A 19 -8.03 10.53 8.20
CA THR A 19 -9.07 9.69 7.61
C THR A 19 -10.29 9.65 8.54
N SER A 20 -11.50 9.46 7.99
CA SER A 20 -12.70 9.30 8.83
C SER A 20 -12.57 8.09 9.77
N TYR A 21 -11.86 7.04 9.34
CA TYR A 21 -11.50 5.90 10.18
C TYR A 21 -10.65 6.32 11.39
N GLU A 22 -9.58 7.08 11.17
CA GLU A 22 -8.71 7.55 12.25
C GLU A 22 -9.45 8.45 13.23
N ALA A 23 -10.33 9.33 12.75
CA ALA A 23 -11.14 10.19 13.61
C ALA A 23 -12.10 9.39 14.52
N MET A 24 -12.64 8.26 14.06
CA MET A 24 -13.56 7.42 14.84
C MET A 24 -12.84 6.48 15.80
N PHE A 25 -11.69 5.93 15.40
CA PHE A 25 -11.02 4.85 16.13
C PHE A 25 -9.70 5.26 16.80
N GLY A 26 -9.24 6.48 16.59
CA GLY A 26 -7.99 7.01 17.17
C GLY A 26 -6.73 6.28 16.70
N ARG A 27 -6.81 5.53 15.59
CA ARG A 27 -5.70 4.75 15.04
C ARG A 27 -5.79 4.63 13.52
N ALA A 28 -4.63 4.48 12.89
CA ALA A 28 -4.55 4.23 11.46
C ALA A 28 -5.27 2.93 11.07
N SER A 29 -5.88 2.96 9.89
CA SER A 29 -6.57 1.81 9.32
C SER A 29 -5.60 0.67 9.02
N ARG A 30 -5.81 -0.48 9.66
CA ARG A 30 -5.03 -1.71 9.40
C ARG A 30 -5.56 -2.39 8.13
N VAL A 31 -4.73 -2.45 7.10
CA VAL A 31 -5.02 -3.20 5.88
C VAL A 31 -4.63 -4.66 6.05
N LYS A 32 -5.47 -5.57 5.55
CA LYS A 32 -5.15 -7.00 5.50
C LYS A 32 -4.09 -7.24 4.41
N LEU A 33 -3.25 -8.26 4.58
CA LEU A 33 -2.30 -8.72 3.55
C LEU A 33 -2.98 -8.91 2.18
N SER A 34 -4.24 -9.36 2.17
CA SER A 34 -5.05 -9.55 0.96
C SER A 34 -5.36 -8.27 0.16
N THR A 35 -5.08 -7.10 0.71
CA THR A 35 -5.30 -5.79 0.05
C THR A 35 -4.00 -5.11 -0.37
N ILE A 36 -2.86 -5.71 -0.03
CA ILE A 36 -1.55 -5.24 -0.48
C ILE A 36 -1.34 -5.80 -1.88
N PRO A 37 -0.90 -4.99 -2.87
CA PRO A 37 -0.62 -5.45 -4.22
C PRO A 37 0.71 -6.22 -4.27
N ILE A 38 0.86 -7.25 -3.43
CA ILE A 38 1.99 -8.17 -3.50
C ILE A 38 1.69 -9.16 -4.63
N PRO A 39 2.59 -9.32 -5.61
CA PRO A 39 2.41 -10.33 -6.66
C PRO A 39 2.21 -11.71 -6.04
N ARG A 40 1.21 -12.45 -6.51
CA ARG A 40 0.88 -13.76 -5.96
C ARG A 40 2.05 -14.75 -6.09
N GLU A 41 2.87 -14.57 -7.11
CA GLU A 41 4.14 -15.28 -7.33
C GLU A 41 5.09 -15.20 -6.13
N VAL A 42 5.11 -14.07 -5.41
CA VAL A 42 5.95 -13.90 -4.21
C VAL A 42 5.41 -14.70 -3.04
N PHE A 43 4.08 -14.82 -2.92
CA PHE A 43 3.46 -15.68 -1.90
C PHE A 43 3.66 -17.16 -2.19
N ASP A 44 3.55 -17.55 -3.46
CA ASP A 44 3.66 -18.96 -3.86
C ASP A 44 5.12 -19.46 -3.85
N ALA A 45 6.11 -18.55 -3.97
CA ALA A 45 7.53 -18.88 -3.95
C ALA A 45 8.16 -18.91 -2.54
N ALA A 46 7.51 -18.32 -1.54
CA ALA A 46 8.05 -18.25 -0.18
C ALA A 46 7.71 -19.53 0.61
N GLU A 47 8.73 -20.33 0.93
CA GLU A 47 8.57 -21.53 1.77
C GLU A 47 8.80 -21.24 3.26
N ASP A 48 9.53 -20.16 3.58
CA ASP A 48 9.85 -19.73 4.93
C ASP A 48 9.63 -18.22 5.15
N GLU A 49 9.58 -17.82 6.42
CA GLU A 49 9.34 -16.42 6.84
C GLU A 49 10.45 -15.49 6.35
N GLN A 50 11.70 -15.95 6.35
CA GLN A 50 12.87 -15.15 5.97
C GLN A 50 12.88 -14.83 4.47
N GLN A 51 12.49 -15.80 3.63
CA GLN A 51 12.35 -15.64 2.19
C GLN A 51 11.25 -14.64 1.86
N PHE A 52 10.13 -14.70 2.60
CA PHE A 52 9.04 -13.76 2.43
C PHE A 52 9.47 -12.33 2.79
N GLU A 53 10.17 -12.14 3.91
CA GLU A 53 10.72 -10.85 4.30
C GLU A 53 11.70 -10.30 3.25
N ASN A 54 12.61 -11.13 2.75
CA ASN A 54 13.55 -10.74 1.71
C ASN A 54 12.84 -10.30 0.41
N ALA A 55 11.76 -11.00 0.04
CA ALA A 55 10.97 -10.65 -1.13
C ALA A 55 10.19 -9.33 -0.95
N LEU A 56 9.69 -9.05 0.26
CA LEU A 56 9.06 -7.76 0.58
C LEU A 56 10.06 -6.59 0.52
N ILE A 57 11.28 -6.81 1.03
CA ILE A 57 12.36 -5.81 0.95
C ILE A 57 12.73 -5.55 -0.52
N ALA A 58 12.88 -6.59 -1.33
CA ALA A 58 13.17 -6.47 -2.75
C ALA A 58 12.05 -5.75 -3.52
N LEU A 59 10.78 -6.02 -3.21
CA LEU A 59 9.64 -5.34 -3.83
C LEU A 59 9.64 -3.84 -3.52
N ASN A 60 9.89 -3.47 -2.26
CA ASN A 60 9.99 -2.06 -1.87
C ASN A 60 11.19 -1.37 -2.56
N ALA A 61 12.35 -2.03 -2.62
CA ALA A 61 13.52 -1.51 -3.30
C ALA A 61 13.29 -1.30 -4.81
N CYS A 62 12.52 -2.18 -5.47
CA CYS A 62 12.13 -1.99 -6.87
C CYS A 62 11.13 -0.84 -7.05
N SER A 63 10.25 -0.57 -6.08
CA SER A 63 9.29 0.55 -6.16
C SER A 63 9.98 1.92 -6.12
N GLU A 64 11.17 2.02 -5.54
CA GLU A 64 11.96 3.27 -5.53
C GLU A 64 12.51 3.62 -6.92
N LEU A 65 12.70 2.64 -7.81
CA LEU A 65 13.18 2.86 -9.18
C LEU A 65 12.08 3.34 -10.15
N GLU A 66 10.81 3.01 -9.89
CA GLU A 66 9.68 3.49 -10.71
C GLU A 66 9.30 4.95 -10.39
N ASN A 67 9.57 5.41 -9.17
CA ASN A 67 9.28 6.78 -8.77
C ASN A 67 10.18 7.80 -9.50
N ASP A 68 11.43 7.47 -9.80
CA ASP A 68 12.33 8.34 -10.58
C ASP A 68 11.94 8.43 -12.06
N ALA A 69 11.39 7.36 -12.65
CA ALA A 69 10.92 7.37 -14.03
C ALA A 69 9.63 8.22 -14.22
N ILE A 70 8.79 8.33 -13.18
CA ILE A 70 7.57 9.14 -13.19
C ILE A 70 7.88 10.64 -13.04
N ILE A 71 8.92 11.00 -12.28
CA ILE A 71 9.35 12.40 -12.12
C ILE A 71 9.92 12.95 -13.44
N VAL A 72 10.67 12.14 -14.20
CA VAL A 72 11.26 12.58 -15.48
C VAL A 72 10.20 12.83 -16.56
N LYS A 73 9.10 12.06 -16.60
CA LYS A 73 8.03 12.26 -17.61
C LYS A 73 7.13 13.48 -17.36
N LYS A 74 7.15 14.06 -16.16
CA LYS A 74 6.33 15.24 -15.84
C LYS A 74 7.01 16.59 -16.11
N ALA A 75 8.28 16.59 -16.53
CA ALA A 75 9.04 17.81 -16.83
C ALA A 75 8.96 18.22 -18.32
N SER A 76 8.26 17.46 -19.15
CA SER A 76 8.10 17.73 -20.59
C SER A 76 6.66 17.44 -21.05
N GLU A 77 5.71 18.20 -20.52
CA GLU A 77 4.40 18.42 -21.15
C GLU A 77 3.90 19.84 -20.83
#